data_AF-A0A1A7XRX9-F1
#
_entry.id   AF-A0A1A7XRX9-F1
#
_cell.length_a   1.000
_cell.length_b   1.000
_cell.length_c   1.000
_cell.angle_alpha   90.00
_cell.angle_beta   90.00
_cell.angle_gamma   90.00
#
_symmetry.space_group_name_H-M   'P 1'
#
loop_
_entity.id
_entity.type
_entity.pdbx_description
1 polymer ?
#
loop_
_entity_poly.entity_id
_entity_poly.type
_entity_poly.pdbx_seq_one_letter_code
_entity_poly.pdbx_strand_id
1 'polypeptide(L)'
;MSKATVKKLHWRSKVQESFVPLGGANGSGELGLAIGGGADYGEFPFVTAASGGGATVGDIILEIGGTPVLGMTLGDVRGVLNSCPHPIRIKTVSPGSSLCKDLRLYLSKCFTPGCMDSQLQQLIRENLYLRAVPCTTRQPRDGEISGVDYNFVSVEEFFSLEESGALLESGKFKGNYYGTPRPVHISPESPPITYQEHRNLLRNFRTRSKSLSNLEKAVEEGDNSEEDGGLS
;
A
#
# COMPACT_ATOMS: atom_id res chain seq x y z
N MET A 1 7.32 -42.43 9.81
CA MET A 1 6.07 -41.70 10.10
C MET A 1 6.15 -40.32 9.49
N SER A 2 5.06 -39.89 8.85
CA SER A 2 4.90 -38.72 7.99
C SER A 2 5.34 -37.41 8.66
N LYS A 3 6.17 -36.61 7.97
CA LYS A 3 6.35 -35.20 8.30
C LYS A 3 5.00 -34.53 8.07
N ALA A 4 4.31 -34.14 9.14
CA ALA A 4 3.11 -33.33 9.04
C ALA A 4 3.51 -31.99 8.42
N THR A 5 3.15 -31.78 7.16
CA THR A 5 3.26 -30.48 6.52
C THR A 5 2.27 -29.56 7.24
N VAL A 6 2.77 -28.74 8.16
CA VAL A 6 1.99 -27.67 8.77
C VAL A 6 1.54 -26.77 7.63
N LYS A 7 0.27 -26.88 7.23
CA LYS A 7 -0.34 -25.95 6.26
C LYS A 7 -0.15 -24.55 6.85
N LYS A 8 0.73 -23.75 6.24
CA LYS A 8 0.91 -22.35 6.64
C LYS A 8 -0.43 -21.64 6.43
N LEU A 9 -1.08 -21.30 7.53
CA LEU A 9 -2.31 -20.52 7.50
C LEU A 9 -2.02 -19.13 6.92
N HIS A 10 -2.92 -18.67 6.05
CA HIS A 10 -2.86 -17.33 5.44
C HIS A 10 -2.88 -16.23 6.52
N TRP A 11 -2.23 -15.09 6.27
CA TRP A 11 -2.11 -14.01 7.27
C TRP A 11 -3.48 -13.49 7.73
N ARG A 12 -4.51 -13.59 6.88
CA ARG A 12 -5.88 -13.18 7.20
C ARG A 12 -6.45 -13.91 8.43
N SER A 13 -6.07 -15.17 8.63
CA SER A 13 -6.51 -15.96 9.78
C SER A 13 -5.87 -15.52 11.11
N LYS A 14 -4.83 -14.69 11.03
CA LYS A 14 -4.06 -14.18 12.18
C LYS A 14 -4.41 -12.73 12.53
N VAL A 15 -5.32 -12.11 11.77
CA VAL A 15 -5.74 -10.72 12.01
C VAL A 15 -6.36 -10.63 13.40
N GLN A 16 -5.85 -9.70 14.18
CA GLN A 16 -6.38 -9.34 15.49
C GLN A 16 -7.15 -8.03 15.37
N GLU A 17 -8.25 -7.94 16.08
CA GLU A 17 -9.02 -6.71 16.22
C GLU A 17 -8.94 -6.25 17.68
N SER A 18 -8.66 -4.97 17.87
CA SER A 18 -8.54 -4.36 19.18
C SER A 18 -9.02 -2.92 19.20
N PHE A 19 -9.06 -2.33 20.39
CA PHE A 19 -9.49 -0.96 20.59
C PHE A 19 -8.38 -0.16 21.25
N VAL A 20 -8.09 1.02 20.72
CA VAL A 20 -7.20 1.99 21.35
C VAL A 20 -8.05 2.87 22.28
N PRO A 21 -7.82 2.81 23.60
CA PRO A 21 -8.54 3.64 24.54
C PRO A 21 -8.09 5.10 24.42
N LEU A 22 -9.01 6.02 24.74
CA LEU A 22 -8.67 7.42 24.92
C LEU A 22 -7.97 7.58 26.29
N GLY A 23 -6.65 7.80 26.29
CA GLY A 23 -5.90 8.25 27.47
C GLY A 23 -4.79 7.32 27.93
N GLY A 24 -3.56 7.83 27.90
CA GLY A 24 -2.49 7.37 28.78
C GLY A 24 -2.81 7.72 30.25
N ALA A 25 -2.19 7.00 31.18
CA ALA A 25 -2.42 7.08 32.64
C ALA A 25 -2.27 8.48 33.29
N ASN A 26 -1.96 9.53 32.51
CA ASN A 26 -1.51 10.84 32.98
C ASN A 26 -2.35 12.02 32.46
N GLY A 27 -3.46 11.79 31.74
CA GLY A 27 -4.32 12.87 31.24
C GLY A 27 -3.72 13.73 30.12
N SER A 28 -2.66 13.27 29.45
CA SER A 28 -1.94 14.03 28.40
C SER A 28 -2.68 14.14 27.05
N GLY A 29 -3.84 13.48 26.88
CA GLY A 29 -4.55 13.46 25.60
C GLY A 29 -3.81 12.72 24.48
N GLU A 30 -2.63 12.14 24.76
CA GLU A 30 -1.89 11.33 23.81
C GLU A 30 -2.57 9.97 23.62
N LEU A 31 -2.73 9.59 22.35
CA LEU A 31 -3.19 8.27 21.96
C LEU A 31 -2.20 7.22 22.48
N GLY A 32 -2.71 6.14 23.05
CA GLY A 32 -1.91 5.01 23.52
C GLY A 32 -1.28 4.17 22.39
N LEU A 33 -1.06 4.74 21.21
CA LEU A 33 -0.54 4.03 20.05
C LEU A 33 0.42 4.93 19.24
N ALA A 34 1.64 4.44 19.05
CA ALA A 34 2.60 5.04 18.12
C ALA A 34 2.75 4.18 16.87
N ILE A 35 2.92 4.84 15.73
CA ILE A 35 3.00 4.24 14.40
C ILE A 35 4.32 4.63 13.72
N GLY A 36 4.93 3.65 13.06
CA GLY A 36 6.07 3.80 12.14
C GLY A 36 5.79 3.15 10.79
N GLY A 37 6.78 3.17 9.89
CA GLY A 37 6.65 2.70 8.51
C GLY A 37 5.89 3.71 7.64
N GLY A 38 5.19 3.24 6.61
CA GLY A 38 4.46 4.07 5.66
C GLY A 38 5.02 3.94 4.24
N ALA A 39 4.17 4.19 3.24
CA ALA A 39 4.55 4.03 1.84
C ALA A 39 5.73 4.91 1.41
N ASP A 40 5.87 6.08 2.03
CA ASP A 40 7.00 7.01 1.92
C ASP A 40 8.33 6.44 2.47
N TYR A 41 8.26 5.38 3.28
CA TYR A 41 9.42 4.60 3.73
C TYR A 41 9.59 3.29 2.94
N GLY A 42 8.66 2.96 2.04
CA GLY A 42 8.63 1.65 1.38
C GLY A 42 8.21 0.50 2.31
N GLU A 43 7.50 0.82 3.39
CA GLU A 43 7.06 -0.14 4.40
C GLU A 43 5.54 -0.06 4.63
N PHE A 44 4.94 -1.14 5.10
CA PHE A 44 3.60 -1.07 5.69
C PHE A 44 3.63 -0.31 7.03
N PRO A 45 2.54 0.40 7.38
CA PRO A 45 2.43 0.98 8.71
C PRO A 45 2.44 -0.11 9.78
N PHE A 46 3.18 0.10 10.85
CA PHE A 46 3.29 -0.86 11.95
C PHE A 46 3.30 -0.18 13.32
N VAL A 47 2.93 -0.94 14.34
CA VAL A 47 2.88 -0.48 15.74
C VAL A 47 4.30 -0.37 16.29
N THR A 48 4.69 0.83 16.74
CA THR A 48 5.99 1.07 17.40
C THR A 48 5.88 1.12 18.93
N ALA A 49 4.73 1.55 19.45
CA ALA A 49 4.42 1.51 20.88
C ALA A 49 2.91 1.36 21.08
N ALA A 50 2.50 0.66 22.15
CA ALA A 50 1.10 0.50 22.52
C ALA A 50 0.95 0.55 24.06
N SER A 51 0.36 1.63 24.57
CA SER A 51 0.06 1.85 25.97
C SER A 51 -1.44 1.65 26.21
N GLY A 52 -1.82 0.72 27.09
CA GLY A 52 -3.24 0.48 27.44
C GLY A 52 -3.83 -0.85 26.95
N GLY A 53 -3.04 -1.70 26.30
CA GLY A 53 -3.46 -3.02 25.84
C GLY A 53 -4.33 -2.95 24.58
N GLY A 54 -4.10 -3.87 23.64
CA GLY A 54 -4.89 -3.99 22.41
C GLY A 54 -4.06 -4.21 21.15
N ALA A 55 -2.94 -3.50 20.99
CA ALA A 55 -2.06 -3.66 19.83
C ALA A 55 -0.70 -4.24 20.23
N THR A 56 -0.15 -5.14 19.41
CA THR A 56 1.18 -5.73 19.65
C THR A 56 2.23 -4.93 18.91
N VAL A 57 3.30 -4.53 19.62
CA VAL A 57 4.45 -3.86 19.00
C VAL A 57 5.04 -4.74 17.90
N GLY A 58 5.22 -4.14 16.73
CA GLY A 58 5.73 -4.81 15.54
C GLY A 58 4.66 -5.34 14.59
N ASP A 59 3.39 -5.41 14.99
CA ASP A 59 2.31 -5.79 14.09
C ASP A 59 2.10 -4.76 12.98
N ILE A 60 1.76 -5.25 11.79
CA ILE A 60 1.31 -4.43 10.65
C ILE A 60 -0.12 -3.96 10.93
N ILE A 61 -0.38 -2.69 10.68
CA ILE A 61 -1.69 -2.06 10.86
C ILE A 61 -2.45 -2.13 9.54
N LEU A 62 -3.55 -2.89 9.52
CA LEU A 62 -4.37 -3.09 8.32
C LEU A 62 -5.46 -2.02 8.20
N GLU A 63 -6.16 -1.75 9.29
CA GLU A 63 -7.29 -0.81 9.34
C GLU A 63 -7.29 0.03 10.63
N ILE A 64 -7.70 1.28 10.54
CA ILE A 64 -7.94 2.19 11.67
C ILE A 64 -9.36 2.76 11.55
N GLY A 65 -10.23 2.55 12.53
CA GLY A 65 -11.62 2.99 12.49
C GLY A 65 -12.44 2.43 11.32
N GLY A 66 -12.02 1.27 10.77
CA GLY A 66 -12.56 0.68 9.54
C GLY A 66 -12.05 1.33 8.24
N THR A 67 -11.09 2.25 8.32
CA THR A 67 -10.37 2.81 7.17
C THR A 67 -9.15 1.94 6.87
N PRO A 68 -9.00 1.37 5.66
CA PRO A 68 -7.81 0.62 5.28
C PRO A 68 -6.61 1.56 5.11
N VAL A 69 -5.51 1.29 5.81
CA VAL A 69 -4.35 2.20 5.87
C VAL A 69 -3.10 1.71 5.14
N LEU A 70 -3.11 0.50 4.59
CA LEU A 70 -2.00 -0.02 3.80
C LEU A 70 -1.85 0.78 2.50
N GLY A 71 -0.62 1.18 2.16
CA GLY A 71 -0.35 2.04 1.00
C GLY A 71 -0.46 3.55 1.30
N MET A 72 -0.82 3.96 2.52
CA MET A 72 -0.79 5.37 2.93
C MET A 72 0.61 5.77 3.42
N THR A 73 0.91 7.07 3.35
CA THR A 73 2.14 7.63 3.95
C THR A 73 2.08 7.60 5.47
N LEU A 74 3.22 7.65 6.16
CA LEU A 74 3.26 7.69 7.63
C LEU A 74 2.39 8.83 8.19
N GLY A 75 2.51 10.01 7.59
CA GLY A 75 1.76 11.18 7.99
C GLY A 75 0.26 10.98 7.82
N ASP A 76 -0.18 10.34 6.73
CA ASP A 76 -1.60 10.05 6.49
C ASP A 76 -2.16 9.04 7.46
N VAL A 77 -1.41 7.98 7.79
CA VAL A 77 -1.83 7.00 8.79
C VAL A 77 -2.01 7.67 10.16
N ARG A 78 -1.11 8.60 10.52
CA ARG A 78 -1.23 9.43 11.73
C ARG A 78 -2.42 10.40 11.66
N GLY A 79 -2.65 11.02 10.50
CA GLY A 79 -3.81 11.88 10.26
C GLY A 79 -5.13 11.15 10.49
N VAL A 80 -5.27 9.95 9.92
CA VAL A 80 -6.43 9.06 10.13
C VAL A 80 -6.56 8.67 11.60
N LEU A 81 -5.47 8.25 12.25
CA LEU A 81 -5.49 7.86 13.67
C LEU A 81 -5.96 9.02 14.57
N ASN A 82 -5.38 10.21 14.40
CA ASN A 82 -5.63 11.37 15.26
C ASN A 82 -7.02 11.98 15.08
N SER A 83 -7.67 11.75 13.92
CA SER A 83 -9.00 12.28 13.61
C SER A 83 -10.11 11.22 13.66
N CYS A 84 -9.77 9.96 13.98
CA CYS A 84 -10.76 8.88 14.10
C CYS A 84 -11.62 9.07 15.38
N PRO A 85 -12.95 8.93 15.29
CA PRO A 85 -13.81 8.91 16.47
C PRO A 85 -13.47 7.77 17.44
N HIS A 86 -13.58 8.03 18.74
CA HIS A 86 -13.30 7.06 19.80
C HIS A 86 -14.55 6.25 20.21
N PRO A 87 -14.39 5.00 20.69
CA PRO A 87 -13.13 4.24 20.76
C PRO A 87 -12.62 3.83 19.37
N ILE A 88 -11.30 3.92 19.15
CA ILE A 88 -10.71 3.64 17.83
C ILE A 88 -10.50 2.13 17.70
N ARG A 89 -11.21 1.51 16.76
CA ARG A 89 -11.03 0.10 16.41
C ARG A 89 -9.86 -0.06 15.45
N ILE A 90 -8.92 -0.95 15.74
CA ILE A 90 -7.76 -1.22 14.89
C ILE A 90 -7.69 -2.70 14.56
N LYS A 91 -7.37 -3.00 13.30
CA LYS A 91 -7.01 -4.36 12.89
C LYS A 91 -5.53 -4.44 12.63
N THR A 92 -4.86 -5.37 13.29
CA THR A 92 -3.43 -5.63 13.13
C THR A 92 -3.17 -7.07 12.75
N VAL A 93 -1.98 -7.34 12.22
CA VAL A 93 -1.51 -8.70 11.99
C VAL A 93 -0.01 -8.76 12.23
N SER A 94 0.43 -9.80 12.94
CA SER A 94 1.86 -10.01 13.14
C SER A 94 2.54 -10.35 11.81
N PRO A 95 3.67 -9.70 11.49
CA PRO A 95 4.35 -9.91 10.23
C PRO A 95 4.80 -11.38 10.10
N GLY A 96 4.75 -11.90 8.89
CA GLY A 96 5.15 -13.27 8.58
C GLY A 96 5.69 -13.41 7.17
N SER A 97 5.87 -14.66 6.72
CA SER A 97 6.49 -14.93 5.41
C SER A 97 5.64 -14.47 4.22
N SER A 98 4.31 -14.42 4.36
CA SER A 98 3.40 -13.97 3.30
C SER A 98 3.23 -12.45 3.28
N LEU A 99 2.98 -11.85 4.44
CA LEU A 99 2.85 -10.41 4.65
C LEU A 99 3.93 -9.94 5.64
N CYS A 100 5.05 -9.47 5.09
CA CYS A 100 6.15 -8.84 5.84
C CYS A 100 5.96 -7.32 5.83
N LYS A 101 6.79 -6.58 6.60
CA LYS A 101 6.72 -5.10 6.65
C LYS A 101 7.17 -4.41 5.37
N ASP A 102 7.96 -5.08 4.53
CA ASP A 102 8.44 -4.52 3.26
C ASP A 102 7.29 -4.45 2.24
N LEU A 103 6.86 -3.23 1.95
CA LEU A 103 5.76 -2.96 1.02
C LEU A 103 6.19 -3.25 -0.42
N ARG A 104 7.44 -2.93 -0.79
CA ARG A 104 7.98 -3.13 -2.14
C ARG A 104 8.02 -4.61 -2.47
N LEU A 105 8.52 -5.43 -1.54
CA LEU A 105 8.54 -6.88 -1.67
C LEU A 105 7.12 -7.48 -1.77
N TYR A 106 6.12 -6.88 -1.12
CA TYR A 106 4.74 -7.37 -1.25
C TYR A 106 4.11 -7.00 -2.58
N LEU A 107 4.35 -5.78 -3.08
CA LEU A 107 3.85 -5.33 -4.39
C LEU A 107 4.53 -6.06 -5.56
N SER A 108 5.79 -6.47 -5.41
CA SER A 108 6.52 -7.21 -6.45
C SER A 108 6.09 -8.68 -6.59
N LYS A 109 5.22 -9.19 -5.72
CA LYS A 109 4.75 -10.58 -5.79
C LYS A 109 3.61 -10.73 -6.79
N CYS A 110 3.64 -11.78 -7.58
CA CYS A 110 2.53 -12.19 -8.44
C CYS A 110 1.55 -13.06 -7.63
N PHE A 111 0.28 -12.67 -7.61
CA PHE A 111 -0.78 -13.42 -6.96
C PHE A 111 -1.87 -13.76 -7.97
N THR A 112 -2.53 -14.91 -7.79
CA THR A 112 -3.67 -15.28 -8.63
C THR A 112 -4.74 -14.19 -8.61
N PRO A 113 -5.24 -13.73 -9.77
CA PRO A 113 -6.27 -12.71 -9.83
C PRO A 113 -7.51 -13.08 -9.01
N GLY A 114 -8.03 -12.11 -8.26
CA GLY A 114 -9.21 -12.27 -7.41
C GLY A 114 -8.95 -12.98 -6.07
N CYS A 115 -7.74 -13.47 -5.81
CA CYS A 115 -7.37 -13.96 -4.48
C CYS A 115 -7.25 -12.81 -3.47
N MET A 116 -7.16 -13.15 -2.17
CA MET A 116 -7.07 -12.16 -1.09
C MET A 116 -5.89 -11.20 -1.25
N ASP A 117 -4.73 -11.71 -1.67
CA ASP A 117 -3.52 -10.91 -1.77
C ASP A 117 -3.53 -9.99 -2.99
N SER A 118 -4.08 -10.42 -4.14
CA SER A 118 -4.25 -9.54 -5.29
C SER A 118 -5.29 -8.45 -5.03
N GLN A 119 -6.37 -8.75 -4.30
CA GLN A 119 -7.30 -7.73 -3.80
C GLN A 119 -6.63 -6.74 -2.84
N LEU A 120 -5.71 -7.22 -1.99
CA LEU A 120 -4.96 -6.35 -1.09
C LEU A 120 -3.98 -5.44 -1.84
N GLN A 121 -3.26 -5.97 -2.83
CA GLN A 121 -2.42 -5.16 -3.72
C GLN A 121 -3.23 -4.05 -4.40
N GLN A 122 -4.46 -4.36 -4.84
CA GLN A 122 -5.33 -3.36 -5.43
C GLN A 122 -5.69 -2.24 -4.45
N LEU A 123 -6.09 -2.61 -3.24
CA LEU A 123 -6.41 -1.64 -2.19
C LEU A 123 -5.19 -0.77 -1.82
N ILE A 124 -4.00 -1.36 -1.77
CA ILE A 124 -2.75 -0.62 -1.54
C ILE A 124 -2.53 0.41 -2.65
N ARG A 125 -2.68 0.02 -3.92
CA ARG A 125 -2.54 0.92 -5.07
C ARG A 125 -3.58 2.05 -5.03
N GLU A 126 -4.83 1.76 -4.70
CA GLU A 126 -5.86 2.80 -4.52
C GLU A 126 -5.43 3.86 -3.50
N ASN A 127 -4.83 3.45 -2.38
CA ASN A 127 -4.32 4.39 -1.38
C ASN A 127 -3.07 5.15 -1.85
N LEU A 128 -2.14 4.49 -2.54
CA LEU A 128 -0.94 5.12 -3.11
C LEU A 128 -1.32 6.22 -4.10
N TYR A 129 -2.32 5.96 -4.95
CA TYR A 129 -2.77 6.89 -5.98
C TYR A 129 -3.50 8.13 -5.45
N LEU A 130 -3.80 8.18 -4.15
CA LEU A 130 -4.24 9.43 -3.50
C LEU A 130 -3.10 10.45 -3.36
N ARG A 131 -1.83 9.99 -3.44
CA ARG A 131 -0.63 10.80 -3.20
C ARG A 131 0.39 10.76 -4.33
N ALA A 132 0.43 9.69 -5.10
CA ALA A 132 1.40 9.49 -6.16
C ALA A 132 0.70 9.14 -7.48
N VAL A 133 0.98 9.92 -8.52
CA VAL A 133 0.51 9.60 -9.87
C VAL A 133 1.45 8.53 -10.45
N PRO A 134 0.94 7.37 -10.91
CA PRO A 134 1.78 6.34 -11.51
C PRO A 134 2.48 6.86 -12.76
N CYS A 135 3.64 6.30 -13.11
CA CYS A 135 4.36 6.65 -14.34
C CYS A 135 4.24 5.55 -15.40
N THR A 136 4.38 5.94 -16.67
CA THR A 136 4.45 5.00 -17.78
C THR A 136 5.30 5.55 -18.92
N THR A 137 5.95 4.63 -19.67
CA THR A 137 6.66 4.96 -20.91
C THR A 137 5.74 4.96 -22.14
N ARG A 138 4.47 4.58 -21.95
CA ARG A 138 3.47 4.61 -23.02
C ARG A 138 3.17 6.06 -23.40
N GLN A 139 2.93 6.32 -24.68
CA GLN A 139 2.40 7.63 -25.10
C GLN A 139 0.98 7.88 -24.53
N PRO A 140 0.64 9.13 -24.16
CA PRO A 140 -0.70 9.48 -23.72
C PRO A 140 -1.73 9.19 -24.82
N ARG A 141 -2.88 8.64 -24.44
CA ARG A 141 -4.05 8.51 -25.30
C ARG A 141 -4.83 9.83 -25.32
N ASP A 142 -5.72 9.95 -26.31
CA ASP A 142 -6.60 11.11 -26.39
C ASP A 142 -7.44 11.27 -25.11
N GLY A 143 -7.39 12.47 -24.54
CA GLY A 143 -8.02 12.80 -23.26
C GLY A 143 -7.24 12.43 -21.98
N GLU A 144 -6.12 11.70 -22.04
CA GLU A 144 -5.25 11.49 -20.88
C GLU A 144 -4.40 12.74 -20.59
N ILE A 145 -4.29 13.11 -19.32
CA ILE A 145 -3.56 14.31 -18.87
C ILE A 145 -2.33 13.89 -18.05
N SER A 146 -1.17 14.38 -18.45
CA SER A 146 0.09 14.14 -17.73
C SER A 146 0.02 14.74 -16.32
N GLY A 147 0.45 13.97 -15.32
CA GLY A 147 0.37 14.35 -13.90
C GLY A 147 -1.03 14.22 -13.30
N VAL A 148 -2.00 13.65 -14.03
CA VAL A 148 -3.33 13.30 -13.52
C VAL A 148 -3.59 11.82 -13.71
N ASP A 149 -3.53 11.34 -14.95
CA ASP A 149 -3.76 9.93 -15.27
C ASP A 149 -2.47 9.10 -15.10
N TYR A 150 -1.39 9.58 -15.71
CA TYR A 150 -0.04 9.05 -15.57
C TYR A 150 0.98 10.18 -15.68
N ASN A 151 2.15 9.97 -15.10
CA ASN A 151 3.36 10.68 -15.49
C ASN A 151 3.93 9.95 -16.72
N PHE A 152 3.73 10.55 -17.90
CA PHE A 152 4.27 10.03 -19.15
C PHE A 152 5.74 10.43 -19.26
N VAL A 153 6.62 9.45 -19.13
CA VAL A 153 8.08 9.63 -19.05
C VAL A 153 8.77 8.87 -20.17
N SER A 154 10.01 9.23 -20.50
CA SER A 154 10.82 8.44 -21.44
C SER A 154 11.22 7.09 -20.83
N VAL A 155 11.69 6.18 -21.67
CA VAL A 155 12.21 4.87 -21.20
C VAL A 155 13.43 5.08 -20.32
N GLU A 156 14.32 6.00 -20.69
CA GLU A 156 15.53 6.36 -19.95
C GLU A 156 15.19 6.98 -18.58
N GLU A 157 14.20 7.87 -18.53
CA GLU A 157 13.70 8.44 -17.29
C GLU A 157 13.08 7.37 -16.38
N PHE A 158 12.31 6.43 -16.94
CA PHE A 158 11.72 5.34 -16.19
C PHE A 158 12.79 4.46 -15.52
N PHE A 159 13.81 4.03 -16.27
CA PHE A 159 14.89 3.24 -15.71
C PHE A 159 15.71 4.02 -14.68
N SER A 160 15.88 5.33 -14.85
CA SER A 160 16.52 6.18 -13.82
C SER A 160 15.74 6.19 -12.51
N LEU A 161 14.39 6.21 -12.56
CA LEU A 161 13.53 6.10 -11.38
C LEU A 161 13.61 4.73 -10.71
N GLU A 162 13.69 3.67 -11.52
CA GLU A 162 13.84 2.30 -11.02
C GLU A 162 15.19 2.10 -10.33
N GLU A 163 16.30 2.46 -10.98
CA GLU A 163 17.66 2.33 -10.45
C GLU A 163 17.90 3.17 -9.18
N SER A 164 17.28 4.35 -9.09
CA SER A 164 17.36 5.20 -7.89
C SER A 164 16.50 4.69 -6.72
N GLY A 165 15.67 3.65 -6.92
CA GLY A 165 14.76 3.12 -5.91
C GLY A 165 13.58 4.05 -5.58
N ALA A 166 13.24 4.94 -6.53
CA ALA A 166 12.14 5.88 -6.43
C ALA A 166 10.77 5.21 -6.70
N LEU A 167 10.74 4.02 -7.30
CA LEU A 167 9.53 3.24 -7.53
C LEU A 167 9.28 2.23 -6.39
N LEU A 168 8.01 2.08 -5.99
CA LEU A 168 7.56 1.04 -5.06
C LEU A 168 7.28 -0.28 -5.77
N GLU A 169 6.85 -0.20 -7.03
CA GLU A 169 6.66 -1.33 -7.93
C GLU A 169 6.88 -0.86 -9.37
N SER A 170 7.29 -1.79 -10.22
CA SER A 170 7.43 -1.63 -11.67
C SER A 170 6.96 -2.89 -12.38
N GLY A 171 6.56 -2.76 -13.64
CA GLY A 171 6.14 -3.87 -14.49
C GLY A 171 6.09 -3.46 -15.96
N LYS A 172 5.95 -4.45 -16.84
CA LYS A 172 5.90 -4.24 -18.30
C LYS A 172 4.62 -4.82 -18.88
N PHE A 173 3.87 -4.01 -19.62
CA PHE A 173 2.64 -4.43 -20.29
C PHE A 173 2.64 -3.94 -21.74
N LYS A 174 2.39 -4.85 -22.69
CA LYS A 174 2.34 -4.51 -24.13
C LYS A 174 3.52 -3.63 -24.58
N GLY A 175 4.72 -4.00 -24.18
CA GLY A 175 5.96 -3.32 -24.55
C GLY A 175 6.23 -1.98 -23.86
N ASN A 176 5.37 -1.53 -22.93
CA ASN A 176 5.56 -0.29 -22.17
C ASN A 176 5.78 -0.58 -20.70
N TYR A 177 6.58 0.25 -20.04
CA TYR A 177 6.83 0.16 -18.61
C TYR A 177 5.81 0.99 -17.84
N TYR A 178 5.46 0.49 -16.66
CA TYR A 178 4.56 1.14 -15.72
C TYR A 178 5.14 1.00 -14.32
N GLY A 179 4.98 2.01 -13.49
CA GLY A 179 5.47 1.97 -12.13
C GLY A 179 4.71 2.92 -11.21
N THR A 180 4.74 2.61 -9.92
CA THR A 180 4.15 3.46 -8.88
C THR A 180 5.29 4.15 -8.13
N PRO A 181 5.48 5.47 -8.29
CA PRO A 181 6.47 6.20 -7.51
C PRO A 181 6.17 6.13 -6.02
N ARG A 182 7.23 6.16 -5.22
CA ARG A 182 7.12 6.37 -3.78
C ARG A 182 6.46 7.72 -3.53
N PRO A 183 5.37 7.78 -2.74
CA PRO A 183 4.71 9.03 -2.44
C PRO A 183 5.65 9.95 -1.67
N VAL A 184 5.58 11.25 -1.98
CA VAL A 184 6.35 12.29 -1.28
C VAL A 184 5.79 12.50 0.12
N HIS A 185 6.71 12.83 1.05
CA HIS A 185 6.41 13.11 2.44
C HIS A 185 5.54 14.37 2.56
N ILE A 186 4.64 14.39 3.55
CA ILE A 186 3.62 15.43 3.76
C ILE A 186 4.23 16.83 3.81
N SER A 187 3.65 17.76 3.04
CA SER A 187 3.98 19.18 3.03
C SER A 187 2.81 20.04 3.54
N PRO A 188 3.02 21.32 3.90
CA PRO A 188 1.94 22.24 4.26
C PRO A 188 0.86 22.37 3.18
N GLU A 189 1.24 22.24 1.91
CA GLU A 189 0.35 22.29 0.73
C GLU A 189 -0.42 20.98 0.52
N SER A 190 -0.05 19.92 1.24
CA SER A 190 -0.66 18.59 1.12
C SER A 190 -0.76 17.93 2.50
N PRO A 191 -1.59 18.48 3.42
CA PRO A 191 -1.66 18.05 4.82
C PRO A 191 -2.11 16.59 4.96
N PRO A 192 -1.90 15.97 6.13
CA PRO A 192 -2.35 14.59 6.38
C PRO A 192 -3.82 14.38 6.07
N ILE A 193 -4.12 13.29 5.36
CA ILE A 193 -5.49 12.86 5.10
C ILE A 193 -6.13 12.48 6.44
N THR A 194 -7.24 13.12 6.76
CA THR A 194 -8.04 12.80 7.94
C THR A 194 -8.95 11.59 7.71
N TYR A 195 -9.49 11.04 8.79
CA TYR A 195 -10.42 9.91 8.78
C TYR A 195 -11.62 10.14 7.85
N GLN A 196 -12.23 11.32 7.91
CA GLN A 196 -13.40 11.66 7.11
C GLN A 196 -13.04 11.91 5.63
N GLU A 197 -11.89 12.55 5.37
CA GLU A 197 -11.40 12.81 4.02
C GLU A 197 -11.07 11.52 3.28
N HIS A 198 -10.38 10.58 3.92
CA HIS A 198 -10.04 9.29 3.31
C HIS A 198 -11.28 8.57 2.77
N ARG A 199 -12.34 8.57 3.60
CA ARG A 199 -13.63 7.96 3.26
C ARG A 199 -14.27 8.58 2.00
N ASN A 200 -14.08 9.88 1.81
CA ASN A 200 -14.59 10.61 0.65
C ASN A 200 -13.68 10.42 -0.57
N LEU A 201 -12.36 10.47 -0.38
CA LEU A 201 -11.35 10.36 -1.44
C LEU A 201 -11.42 9.01 -2.14
N LEU A 202 -11.47 7.88 -1.40
CA LEU A 202 -11.58 6.56 -2.03
C LEU A 202 -12.90 6.37 -2.80
N ARG A 203 -14.01 6.92 -2.27
CA ARG A 203 -15.31 6.87 -2.95
C ARG A 203 -15.27 7.64 -4.28
N ASN A 204 -14.62 8.80 -4.28
CA ASN A 204 -14.44 9.62 -5.48
C ASN A 204 -13.41 9.02 -6.43
N PHE A 205 -12.39 8.34 -5.92
CA PHE A 205 -11.39 7.65 -6.72
C PHE A 205 -12.03 6.53 -7.53
N ARG A 206 -12.69 5.56 -6.88
CA ARG A 206 -13.33 4.41 -7.56
C ARG A 206 -14.39 4.79 -8.60
N THR A 207 -14.95 5.99 -8.52
CA THR A 207 -15.90 6.51 -9.51
C THR A 207 -15.21 7.17 -10.71
N ARG A 208 -13.97 7.63 -10.57
CA ARG A 208 -13.17 8.28 -11.62
C ARG A 208 -12.16 7.35 -12.31
N SER A 209 -11.50 6.45 -11.57
CA SER A 209 -10.39 5.64 -12.08
C SER A 209 -10.85 4.35 -12.76
N LYS A 210 -11.45 4.48 -13.95
CA LYS A 210 -11.56 3.36 -14.92
C LYS A 210 -10.24 3.10 -15.68
N SER A 211 -9.21 3.94 -15.47
CA SER A 211 -8.05 4.06 -16.36
C SER A 211 -6.76 3.34 -15.90
N LEU A 212 -6.69 2.82 -14.66
CA LEU A 212 -5.43 2.31 -14.08
C LEU A 212 -5.23 0.79 -14.18
N SER A 213 -6.08 0.07 -14.91
CA SER A 213 -6.02 -1.40 -15.05
C SER A 213 -4.76 -1.94 -15.75
N ASN A 214 -3.95 -1.08 -16.36
CA ASN A 214 -2.80 -1.54 -17.15
C ASN A 214 -1.57 -1.85 -16.29
N LEU A 215 -1.40 -1.21 -15.12
CA LEU A 215 -0.32 -1.58 -14.21
C LEU A 215 -0.55 -2.97 -13.61
N GLU A 216 -1.80 -3.29 -13.25
CA GLU A 216 -2.19 -4.64 -12.81
C GLU A 216 -1.77 -5.70 -13.82
N LYS A 217 -2.08 -5.47 -15.11
CA LYS A 217 -1.68 -6.38 -16.19
C LYS A 217 -0.17 -6.39 -16.47
N ALA A 218 0.54 -5.30 -16.16
CA ALA A 218 1.99 -5.19 -16.34
C ALA A 218 2.79 -6.04 -15.36
N VAL A 219 2.29 -6.15 -14.13
CA VAL A 219 2.87 -7.05 -13.12
C VAL A 219 2.56 -8.51 -13.48
N GLU A 220 1.41 -8.79 -14.10
CA GLU A 220 1.02 -10.14 -14.53
C GLU A 220 1.75 -10.63 -15.79
N GLU A 221 2.05 -9.79 -16.78
CA GLU A 221 2.70 -10.19 -18.04
C GLU A 221 4.23 -10.39 -17.93
N GLY A 222 4.88 -9.81 -16.93
CA GLY A 222 6.35 -9.84 -16.77
C GLY A 222 6.96 -11.24 -16.56
N ASP A 223 6.15 -12.24 -16.21
CA ASP A 223 6.59 -13.62 -15.91
C ASP A 223 6.33 -14.60 -17.07
N ASN A 224 5.68 -14.17 -18.15
CA ASN A 224 5.38 -15.04 -19.32
C ASN A 224 6.41 -14.95 -20.45
N SER A 225 7.54 -14.25 -20.26
CA SER A 225 8.55 -14.04 -21.32
C SER A 225 9.85 -14.82 -21.16
N GLU A 226 9.93 -15.81 -20.27
CA GLU A 226 11.09 -16.72 -20.17
C GLU A 226 10.70 -18.17 -20.50
N GLU A 227 10.38 -18.47 -21.76
CA GLU A 227 10.54 -19.81 -22.38
C GLU A 227 10.25 -19.74 -23.90
N ASP A 228 11.10 -19.07 -24.67
CA ASP A 228 11.31 -19.44 -26.08
C ASP A 228 12.72 -19.07 -26.53
N GLY A 229 13.67 -19.83 -26.01
CA GLY A 229 15.10 -19.74 -26.34
C GLY A 229 15.68 -21.14 -26.50
N GLY A 230 14.96 -22.05 -27.17
CA GLY A 230 15.46 -23.36 -27.58
C GLY A 230 16.06 -23.28 -28.97
N LEU A 231 17.38 -23.16 -29.02
CA LEU A 231 18.20 -23.13 -30.24
C LEU A 231 17.98 -24.35 -31.15
N SER A 232 18.25 -24.07 -32.44
CA SER A 232 18.37 -24.95 -33.61
C SER A 232 18.98 -26.33 -33.39
#